data_AF-K1TV91-F1
#
_entry.id   AF-K1TV91-F1
#
_cell.length_a   1.000
_cell.length_b   1.000
_cell.length_c   1.000
_cell.angle_alpha   90.00
_cell.angle_beta   90.00
_cell.angle_gamma   90.00
#
_symmetry.space_group_name_H-M   'P 1'
#
loop_
_entity.id
_entity.type
_entity.pdbx_description
1 polymer ?
#
loop_
_entity_poly.entity_id
_entity_poly.type
_entity_poly.pdbx_seq_one_letter_code
_entity_poly.pdbx_strand_id
1 'polypeptide(L)'
;RPIQKYMKSLPQDTQQYVGLATDEQDRLMRLQEKQISLLEQYACSESEAWELCHRYGLLSPVYDFTDRNGCWFCPNAKLPELRHLYDHHPDLWREMLALQALPNKATEKFNRELRFSDYDILFHNEDAQLCWFTQ
;
A
#
# COMPACT_ATOMS: atom_id res chain seq x y z
N ARG A 1 12.14 1.57 15.85
CA ARG A 1 11.58 1.50 14.47
C ARG A 1 12.07 2.71 13.65
N PRO A 2 12.21 2.64 12.32
CA PRO A 2 12.73 3.74 11.50
C PRO A 2 12.02 5.07 11.75
N ILE A 3 10.68 5.07 11.76
CA ILE A 3 9.88 6.28 12.04
C ILE A 3 10.19 6.90 13.41
N GLN A 4 10.38 6.09 14.46
CA GLN A 4 10.72 6.60 15.80
C GLN A 4 12.12 7.24 15.84
N LYS A 5 13.08 6.74 15.04
CA LYS A 5 14.41 7.35 14.93
C LYS A 5 14.31 8.69 14.19
N TYR A 6 13.53 8.75 13.12
CA TYR A 6 13.29 9.97 12.36
C TYR A 6 12.58 11.04 13.22
N MET A 7 11.53 10.66 13.97
CA MET A 7 10.84 11.61 14.86
C MET A 7 11.77 12.23 15.92
N LYS A 8 12.80 11.48 16.38
CA LYS A 8 13.80 12.00 17.33
C LYS A 8 14.78 13.00 16.70
N SER A 9 14.95 13.00 15.38
CA SER A 9 15.79 13.99 14.69
C SER A 9 15.06 15.29 14.37
N LEU A 10 13.74 15.36 14.60
CA LEU A 10 12.93 16.53 14.33
C LEU A 10 12.89 17.49 15.54
N PRO A 11 12.57 18.78 15.33
CA PRO A 11 12.38 19.75 16.40
C PRO A 11 11.39 19.29 17.47
N GLN A 12 11.59 19.75 18.70
CA GLN A 12 10.78 19.30 19.84
C GLN A 12 9.30 19.67 19.72
N ASP A 13 8.96 20.75 19.02
CA ASP A 13 7.61 21.24 18.78
C ASP A 13 6.92 20.60 17.56
N THR A 14 7.56 19.62 16.91
CA THR A 14 6.96 18.89 15.77
C THR A 14 5.67 18.18 16.19
N GLN A 15 4.58 18.47 15.46
CA GLN A 15 3.30 17.78 15.59
C GLN A 15 3.20 16.63 14.57
N GLN A 16 2.52 15.54 14.96
CA GLN A 16 2.28 14.39 14.12
C GLN A 16 0.78 14.27 13.82
N TYR A 17 0.41 14.49 12.56
CA TYR A 17 -0.95 14.22 12.12
C TYR A 17 -1.14 12.72 11.86
N VAL A 18 -2.22 12.16 12.40
CA VAL A 18 -2.61 10.76 12.23
C VAL A 18 -4.03 10.68 11.69
N GLY A 19 -4.34 9.66 10.88
CA GLY A 19 -5.70 9.40 10.41
C GLY A 19 -6.39 8.42 11.33
N LEU A 20 -6.98 8.90 12.42
CA LEU A 20 -7.84 8.11 13.32
C LEU A 20 -9.25 8.68 13.31
N ALA A 21 -10.21 7.93 12.81
CA ALA A 21 -11.59 8.37 12.73
C ALA A 21 -12.27 8.45 14.11
N THR A 22 -13.38 9.18 14.20
CA THR A 22 -14.11 9.38 15.47
C THR A 22 -14.66 8.11 16.09
N ASP A 23 -14.95 7.08 15.31
CA ASP A 23 -15.44 5.79 15.78
C ASP A 23 -14.31 4.86 16.26
N GLU A 24 -13.05 5.27 16.16
CA GLU A 24 -11.88 4.53 16.62
C GLU A 24 -11.46 4.87 18.08
N GLN A 25 -12.44 4.93 18.98
CA GLN A 25 -12.29 5.44 20.36
C GLN A 25 -11.11 4.83 21.13
N ASP A 26 -10.92 3.50 21.05
CA ASP A 26 -9.80 2.81 21.72
C ASP A 26 -8.42 3.26 21.22
N ARG A 27 -8.32 3.69 19.96
CA ARG A 27 -7.07 4.19 19.37
C ARG A 27 -6.88 5.67 19.70
N LEU A 28 -7.94 6.46 19.68
CA LEU A 28 -7.92 7.88 20.07
C LEU A 28 -7.48 8.06 21.53
N MET A 29 -7.97 7.23 22.45
CA MET A 29 -7.55 7.26 23.87
C MET A 29 -6.05 6.99 24.08
N ARG A 30 -5.36 6.44 23.09
CA ARG A 30 -3.91 6.14 23.14
C ARG A 30 -3.07 7.19 22.43
N LEU A 31 -3.67 8.29 21.99
CA LEU A 31 -2.94 9.39 21.35
C LEU A 31 -1.90 9.98 22.30
N GLN A 32 -0.73 10.23 21.75
CA GLN A 32 0.32 10.95 22.46
C GLN A 32 0.09 12.46 22.33
N GLU A 33 0.59 13.25 23.27
CA GLU A 33 0.39 14.72 23.32
C GLU A 33 0.70 15.45 22.00
N LYS A 34 1.67 14.96 21.22
CA LYS A 34 2.07 15.55 19.93
C LYS A 34 1.28 15.02 18.74
N GLN A 35 0.38 14.07 18.95
CA GLN A 35 -0.40 13.44 17.88
C GLN A 35 -1.77 14.11 17.78
N ILE A 36 -2.16 14.44 16.55
CA ILE A 36 -3.42 15.09 16.25
C ILE A 36 -4.15 14.27 15.20
N SER A 37 -5.39 13.88 15.48
CA SER A 37 -6.26 13.35 14.44
C SER A 37 -7.15 14.44 13.89
N LEU A 38 -6.99 14.75 12.60
CA LEU A 38 -7.89 15.68 11.91
C LEU A 38 -9.29 15.07 11.78
N LEU A 39 -9.39 13.76 11.56
CA LEU A 39 -10.69 13.10 11.43
C LEU A 39 -11.48 13.21 12.74
N GLU A 40 -10.83 13.08 13.89
CA GLU A 40 -11.45 13.34 15.19
C GLU A 40 -11.87 14.81 15.34
N GLN A 41 -10.98 15.76 15.01
CA GLN A 41 -11.26 17.20 15.13
C GLN A 41 -12.45 17.66 14.28
N TYR A 42 -12.64 17.05 13.11
CA TYR A 42 -13.75 17.36 12.20
C TYR A 42 -14.94 16.41 12.35
N ALA A 43 -14.98 15.63 13.43
CA ALA A 43 -16.05 14.69 13.73
C ALA A 43 -16.35 13.68 12.59
N CYS A 44 -15.32 13.19 11.92
CA CYS A 44 -15.40 12.32 10.75
C CYS A 44 -15.17 10.84 11.11
N SER A 45 -16.13 9.99 10.76
CA SER A 45 -16.06 8.53 10.93
C SER A 45 -15.22 7.84 9.83
N GLU A 46 -14.92 6.56 9.99
CA GLU A 46 -14.20 5.79 8.97
C GLU A 46 -14.99 5.72 7.65
N SER A 47 -16.31 5.53 7.74
CA SER A 47 -17.19 5.49 6.56
C SER A 47 -17.24 6.84 5.84
N GLU A 48 -17.31 7.95 6.58
CA GLU A 48 -17.31 9.29 5.99
C GLU A 48 -15.96 9.62 5.34
N ALA A 49 -14.86 9.23 5.98
CA ALA A 49 -13.52 9.37 5.39
C ALA A 49 -13.39 8.56 4.10
N TRP A 50 -13.95 7.35 4.05
CA TRP A 50 -13.99 6.52 2.84
C TRP A 50 -14.80 7.19 1.73
N GLU A 51 -16.00 7.68 2.04
CA GLU A 51 -16.86 8.38 1.07
C GLU A 51 -16.21 9.65 0.54
N LEU A 52 -15.49 10.38 1.39
CA LEU A 52 -14.73 11.56 0.99
C LEU A 52 -13.64 11.18 0.00
N CYS A 53 -12.84 10.14 0.31
CA CYS A 53 -11.82 9.63 -0.59
C CYS A 53 -12.42 9.16 -1.92
N HIS A 54 -13.57 8.46 -1.88
CA HIS A 54 -14.27 8.01 -3.08
C HIS A 54 -14.69 9.20 -3.96
N ARG A 55 -15.35 10.20 -3.37
CA ARG A 55 -15.84 11.41 -4.06
C ARG A 55 -14.74 12.16 -4.79
N TYR A 56 -13.54 12.19 -4.24
CA TYR A 56 -12.38 12.90 -4.81
C TYR A 56 -11.45 11.99 -5.63
N GLY A 57 -11.78 10.72 -5.84
CA GLY A 57 -10.94 9.79 -6.60
C GLY A 57 -9.60 9.49 -5.93
N LEU A 58 -9.56 9.49 -4.59
CA LEU A 58 -8.36 9.24 -3.77
C LEU A 58 -8.24 7.78 -3.30
N LEU A 59 -9.26 6.95 -3.56
CA LEU A 59 -9.19 5.54 -3.24
C LEU A 59 -8.22 4.81 -4.17
N SER A 60 -7.42 3.93 -3.59
CA SER A 60 -6.59 3.01 -4.36
C SER A 60 -7.48 2.00 -5.10
N PRO A 61 -7.22 1.68 -6.38
CA PRO A 61 -8.01 0.71 -7.15
C PRO A 61 -8.07 -0.69 -6.51
N VAL A 62 -7.10 -1.00 -5.65
CA VAL A 62 -7.05 -2.25 -4.87
C VAL A 62 -8.29 -2.51 -4.04
N TYR A 63 -8.99 -1.46 -3.60
CA TYR A 63 -10.20 -1.58 -2.80
C TYR A 63 -11.40 -2.16 -3.57
N ASP A 64 -11.31 -2.27 -4.91
CA ASP A 64 -12.35 -2.92 -5.72
C ASP A 64 -12.32 -4.44 -5.60
N PHE A 65 -11.20 -5.03 -5.15
CA PHE A 65 -11.00 -6.48 -5.16
C PHE A 65 -10.34 -7.06 -3.90
N THR A 66 -9.90 -6.23 -2.96
CA THR A 66 -9.38 -6.69 -1.65
C THR A 66 -9.62 -5.67 -0.55
N ASP A 67 -9.77 -6.16 0.68
CA ASP A 67 -9.88 -5.38 1.91
C ASP A 67 -8.51 -4.96 2.47
N ARG A 68 -7.45 -5.25 1.72
CA ARG A 68 -6.09 -4.97 2.13
C ARG A 68 -5.84 -3.47 2.25
N ASN A 69 -5.51 -3.04 3.46
CA ASN A 69 -5.03 -1.69 3.71
C ASN A 69 -3.73 -1.41 2.94
N GLY A 70 -3.77 -0.41 2.04
CA GLY A 70 -2.57 0.17 1.45
C GLY A 70 -2.59 0.27 -0.07
N CYS A 71 -1.39 0.17 -0.66
CA CYS A 71 -1.19 0.35 -2.09
C CYS A 71 -1.37 -0.95 -2.89
N TRP A 72 -1.86 -0.81 -4.13
CA TRP A 72 -1.99 -1.90 -5.10
C TRP A 72 -0.65 -2.55 -5.46
N PHE A 73 0.47 -1.83 -5.29
CA PHE A 73 1.85 -2.31 -5.52
C PHE A 73 2.56 -2.71 -4.22
N CYS A 74 1.87 -3.25 -3.21
CA CYS A 74 2.51 -3.48 -1.91
C CYS A 74 3.39 -4.76 -1.89
N PRO A 75 4.67 -4.69 -1.46
CA PRO A 75 5.60 -5.82 -1.48
C PRO A 75 5.27 -6.97 -0.54
N ASN A 76 4.29 -6.78 0.34
CA ASN A 76 3.77 -7.82 1.23
C ASN A 76 2.51 -8.50 0.67
N ALA A 77 2.10 -8.21 -0.58
CA ALA A 77 0.97 -8.85 -1.23
C ALA A 77 1.22 -10.36 -1.37
N LYS A 78 0.18 -11.16 -1.16
CA LYS A 78 0.25 -12.61 -1.39
C LYS A 78 0.21 -12.90 -2.89
N LEU A 79 0.76 -14.04 -3.29
CA LEU A 79 0.80 -14.44 -4.70
C LEU A 79 -0.58 -14.40 -5.40
N PRO A 80 -1.69 -14.88 -4.78
CA PRO A 80 -3.02 -14.78 -5.41
C PRO A 80 -3.51 -13.34 -5.61
N GLU A 81 -3.12 -12.40 -4.74
CA GLU A 81 -3.49 -10.98 -4.89
C GLU A 81 -2.69 -10.35 -6.04
N LEU A 82 -1.40 -10.68 -6.16
CA LEU A 82 -0.58 -10.26 -7.30
C LEU A 82 -1.08 -10.87 -8.61
N ARG A 83 -1.54 -12.14 -8.57
CA ARG A 83 -2.15 -12.80 -9.72
C ARG A 83 -3.46 -12.11 -10.14
N HIS A 84 -4.32 -11.76 -9.17
CA HIS A 84 -5.52 -11.01 -9.46
C HIS A 84 -5.22 -9.64 -10.09
N LEU A 85 -4.21 -8.93 -9.58
CA LEU A 85 -3.75 -7.67 -10.17
C LEU A 85 -3.28 -7.86 -11.62
N TYR A 86 -2.52 -8.93 -11.90
CA TYR A 86 -2.05 -9.27 -13.24
C TYR A 86 -3.22 -9.50 -14.22
N ASP A 87 -4.22 -10.30 -13.82
CA ASP A 87 -5.33 -10.72 -14.68
C ASP A 87 -6.35 -9.60 -14.93
N HIS A 88 -6.64 -8.81 -13.90
CA HIS A 88 -7.79 -7.90 -13.91
C HIS A 88 -7.41 -6.42 -14.03
N HIS A 89 -6.14 -6.08 -13.77
CA HIS A 89 -5.64 -4.69 -13.83
C HIS A 89 -4.33 -4.58 -14.63
N PRO A 90 -4.35 -4.92 -15.94
CA PRO A 90 -3.15 -4.92 -16.77
C PRO A 90 -2.55 -3.52 -16.97
N ASP A 91 -3.32 -2.45 -16.77
CA ASP A 91 -2.84 -1.08 -16.68
C ASP A 91 -1.95 -0.86 -15.45
N LEU A 92 -2.42 -1.25 -14.26
CA LEU A 92 -1.64 -1.18 -13.02
C LEU A 92 -0.40 -2.09 -13.07
N TRP A 93 -0.54 -3.28 -13.65
CA TRP A 93 0.60 -4.19 -13.80
C TRP A 93 1.71 -3.58 -14.70
N ARG A 94 1.33 -2.96 -15.82
CA ARG A 94 2.27 -2.24 -16.69
C ARG A 94 2.92 -1.05 -15.99
N GLU A 95 2.16 -0.29 -15.20
CA GLU A 95 2.69 0.80 -14.37
C GLU A 95 3.77 0.27 -13.42
N MET A 96 3.53 -0.88 -12.76
CA MET A 96 4.51 -1.54 -11.89
C MET A 96 5.80 -1.92 -12.62
N LEU A 97 5.70 -2.47 -13.84
CA LEU A 97 6.88 -2.79 -14.65
C LEU A 97 7.61 -1.52 -15.11
N ALA A 98 6.89 -0.47 -15.45
CA ALA A 98 7.48 0.82 -15.82
C ALA A 98 8.24 1.45 -14.63
N LEU A 99 7.67 1.42 -13.43
CA LEU A 99 8.32 1.85 -12.19
C LEU A 99 9.59 1.02 -11.90
N GLN A 100 9.57 -0.28 -12.19
CA GLN A 100 10.76 -1.12 -12.05
C GLN A 100 11.92 -0.67 -12.96
N ALA A 101 11.62 -0.17 -14.15
CA ALA A 101 12.63 0.27 -15.10
C ALA A 101 13.29 1.60 -14.71
N LEU A 102 12.71 2.37 -13.78
CA LEU A 102 13.25 3.66 -13.38
C LEU A 102 14.60 3.53 -12.66
N PRO A 103 15.56 4.45 -12.89
CA PRO A 103 16.82 4.47 -12.17
C PRO A 103 16.66 4.98 -10.72
N ASN A 104 17.74 4.92 -9.93
CA ASN A 104 17.81 5.49 -8.56
C ASN A 104 16.81 4.90 -7.56
N LYS A 105 16.43 3.63 -7.74
CA LYS A 105 15.65 2.87 -6.76
C LYS A 105 16.55 2.51 -5.57
N ALA A 106 15.97 2.50 -4.37
CA ALA A 106 16.68 2.04 -3.17
C ALA A 106 17.09 0.55 -3.26
N THR A 107 16.36 -0.22 -4.05
CA THR A 107 16.61 -1.64 -4.34
C THR A 107 16.01 -1.99 -5.71
N GLU A 108 16.60 -2.96 -6.40
CA GLU A 108 16.03 -3.54 -7.63
C GLU A 108 14.95 -4.58 -7.34
N LYS A 109 14.89 -5.09 -6.10
CA LYS A 109 13.90 -6.08 -5.68
C LYS A 109 12.60 -5.41 -5.24
N PHE A 110 11.48 -6.01 -5.63
CA PHE A 110 10.16 -5.62 -5.17
C PHE A 110 9.95 -6.02 -3.71
N ASN A 111 10.18 -7.30 -3.39
CA ASN A 111 10.17 -7.80 -2.02
C ASN A 111 11.59 -8.22 -1.59
N ARG A 112 11.73 -9.11 -0.60
CA ARG A 112 13.06 -9.54 -0.12
C ARG A 112 13.84 -10.36 -1.17
N GLU A 113 13.13 -10.99 -2.10
CA GLU A 113 13.66 -12.03 -2.97
C GLU A 113 13.52 -11.64 -4.45
N LEU A 114 12.32 -11.22 -4.86
CA LEU A 114 11.90 -11.13 -6.25
C LEU A 114 11.68 -9.68 -6.70
N ARG A 115 11.83 -9.49 -8.01
CA ARG A 115 11.48 -8.32 -8.80
C ARG A 115 10.05 -8.46 -9.34
N PHE A 116 9.41 -7.38 -9.76
CA PHE A 116 8.15 -7.41 -10.49
C PHE A 116 8.24 -8.23 -11.78
N SER A 117 9.36 -8.12 -12.50
CA SER A 117 9.64 -8.91 -13.72
C SER A 117 9.70 -10.41 -13.46
N ASP A 118 10.09 -10.84 -12.25
CA ASP A 118 10.15 -12.27 -11.94
C ASP A 118 8.73 -12.83 -11.79
N TYR A 119 7.82 -12.06 -11.18
CA TYR A 119 6.39 -12.39 -11.14
C TYR A 119 5.75 -12.35 -12.53
N ASP A 120 6.12 -11.37 -13.36
CA ASP A 120 5.63 -11.26 -14.74
C ASP A 120 5.98 -12.50 -15.57
N ILE A 121 7.23 -12.96 -15.49
CA ILE A 121 7.69 -14.20 -16.13
C ILE A 121 6.97 -15.42 -15.55
N LEU A 122 6.80 -15.49 -14.23
CA LEU A 122 6.07 -16.58 -13.57
C LEU A 122 4.65 -16.69 -14.12
N PHE A 123 3.87 -15.61 -14.08
CA PHE A 123 2.47 -15.63 -14.53
C PHE A 123 2.35 -15.88 -16.03
N HIS A 124 3.24 -15.30 -16.83
CA HIS A 124 3.29 -15.58 -18.27
C HIS A 124 3.56 -17.06 -18.57
N ASN A 125 4.47 -17.69 -17.83
CA ASN A 125 4.76 -19.12 -17.99
C ASN A 125 3.61 -20.01 -17.51
N GLU A 126 2.94 -19.65 -16.41
CA GLU A 126 1.73 -20.34 -15.95
C GLU A 126 0.64 -20.31 -17.03
N ASP A 127 0.41 -19.15 -17.64
CA ASP A 127 -0.60 -18.95 -18.69
C ASP A 127 -0.27 -19.72 -19.97
N ALA A 128 1.01 -19.77 -20.31
CA ALA A 128 1.52 -20.55 -21.44
C ALA A 128 1.52 -22.07 -21.18
N GLN A 129 1.08 -22.52 -19.99
CA GLN A 129 1.17 -23.90 -19.53
C GLN A 129 2.60 -24.47 -19.62
N LEU A 130 3.59 -23.59 -19.49
CA LEU A 130 5.00 -23.97 -19.43
C LEU A 130 5.25 -24.55 -18.03
N CYS A 131 4.83 -25.80 -17.83
CA CYS A 131 5.14 -26.56 -16.63
C CYS A 131 6.66 -26.59 -16.40
N TRP A 132 7.11 -26.19 -15.21
CA TRP A 132 8.51 -26.36 -14.77
C TRP A 132 8.90 -27.82 -14.46
N PHE A 133 8.12 -28.80 -14.89
CA PHE A 133 8.50 -30.21 -14.83
C PHE A 133 9.46 -30.58 -15.97
N THR A 134 10.60 -29.91 -16.04
CA THR A 134 11.82 -30.44 -16.68
C THR A 134 13.05 -29.74 -16.10
N GLN A 135 13.56 -30.29 -14.99
CA GLN A 135 14.95 -30.73 -14.71
C GLN A 135 15.32 -30.54 -13.25
#